data_AF-A0A379FU06-F1
#
_entry.id   AF-A0A379FU06-F1
#
_cell.length_a   1.000
_cell.length_b   1.000
_cell.length_c   1.000
_cell.angle_alpha   90.00
_cell.angle_beta   90.00
_cell.angle_gamma   90.00
#
_symmetry.space_group_name_H-M   'P 1'
#
loop_
_entity.id
_entity.type
_entity.pdbx_description
1 polymer ?
#
loop_
_entity_poly.entity_id
_entity_poly.type
_entity_poly.pdbx_seq_one_letter_code
_entity_poly.pdbx_strand_id
1 'polypeptide(L)'
;MKAQIETPFYDPNTALKRTPSSPTTERLTLLSGSPGEQRDVTLQEAIETLNTYWPHLFPFGILRPMALDITEQLLANKQRRKLTLTPKRLTRCVSVILNSVAYQATLMPAALRYDLFGQPQALITQWES
;
A
#
# COMPACT_ATOMS: atom_id res chain seq x y z
N MET A 1 8.26 -37.48 57.10
CA MET A 1 8.63 -36.08 56.82
C MET A 1 7.53 -35.47 55.98
N LYS A 2 6.75 -34.52 56.52
CA LYS A 2 5.65 -33.85 55.81
C LYS A 2 6.22 -32.63 55.10
N ALA A 3 6.15 -32.60 53.77
CA ALA A 3 6.51 -31.43 52.98
C ALA A 3 5.29 -30.50 52.92
N GLN A 4 5.47 -29.31 53.48
CA GLN A 4 4.48 -28.24 53.56
C GLN A 4 4.38 -27.57 52.18
N ILE A 5 3.17 -27.48 51.65
CA ILE A 5 2.89 -26.87 50.35
C ILE A 5 2.50 -25.42 50.64
N GLU A 6 3.44 -24.48 50.45
CA GLU A 6 3.13 -23.05 50.49
C GLU A 6 2.45 -22.64 49.19
N THR A 7 1.17 -22.32 49.26
CA THR A 7 0.43 -21.65 48.19
C THR A 7 0.85 -20.19 48.11
N PRO A 8 1.19 -19.63 46.94
CA PRO A 8 1.47 -18.20 46.83
C PRO A 8 0.17 -17.39 47.01
N PHE A 9 0.20 -16.52 48.01
CA PHE A 9 -0.83 -15.52 48.31
C PHE A 9 -0.86 -14.46 47.19
N TYR A 10 -2.00 -14.31 46.53
CA TYR A 10 -2.23 -13.28 45.52
C TYR A 10 -2.71 -12.00 46.22
N ASP A 11 -1.84 -10.99 46.28
CA ASP A 11 -2.17 -9.64 46.75
C ASP A 11 -2.88 -8.84 45.64
N PRO A 12 -4.16 -8.44 45.79
CA PRO A 12 -4.92 -7.79 44.73
C PRO A 12 -4.64 -6.27 44.58
N ASN A 13 -3.60 -5.71 45.21
CA ASN A 13 -3.39 -4.26 45.33
C ASN A 13 -2.08 -3.72 44.73
N THR A 14 -1.55 -4.34 43.68
CA THR A 14 -0.32 -3.85 42.99
C THR A 14 -0.57 -3.31 41.57
N ALA A 15 -1.79 -2.93 41.21
CA ALA A 15 -2.07 -2.38 39.87
C ALA A 15 -3.00 -1.16 39.89
N LEU A 16 -2.56 -0.09 40.55
CA LEU A 16 -3.10 1.26 40.33
C LEU A 16 -1.98 2.30 40.44
N LYS A 17 -1.26 2.52 39.34
CA LYS A 17 -0.65 3.81 39.03
C LYS A 17 -1.21 4.28 37.70
N ARG A 18 -2.14 5.23 37.78
CA ARG A 18 -2.64 6.03 36.67
C ARG A 18 -1.55 7.02 36.26
N THR A 19 -1.25 7.12 34.96
CA THR A 19 -1.35 8.35 34.12
C THR A 19 -0.92 8.05 32.67
N PRO A 20 -1.47 8.75 31.67
CA PRO A 20 -1.34 8.43 30.26
C PRO A 20 -0.03 8.96 29.67
N SER A 21 0.82 8.06 29.15
CA SER A 21 1.95 8.41 28.30
C SER A 21 1.44 8.51 26.85
N SER A 22 1.42 9.73 26.33
CA SER A 22 1.29 10.01 24.90
C SER A 22 2.29 9.20 24.07
N PRO A 23 1.94 8.84 22.83
CA PRO A 23 2.79 8.03 21.98
C PRO A 23 4.04 8.81 21.53
N THR A 24 5.18 8.51 22.13
CA THR A 24 6.49 8.76 21.52
C THR A 24 6.73 7.65 20.50
N THR A 25 6.45 7.93 19.23
CA THR A 25 7.16 7.28 18.14
C THR A 25 7.87 8.37 17.37
N GLU A 26 9.15 8.50 17.71
CA GLU A 26 10.11 9.26 16.96
C GLU A 26 10.22 8.71 15.53
N ARG A 27 10.48 9.66 14.62
CA ARG A 27 11.39 9.55 13.48
C ARG A 27 10.85 8.93 12.19
N LEU A 28 10.25 9.81 11.38
CA LEU A 28 10.57 9.90 9.95
C LEU A 28 10.62 11.37 9.52
N THR A 29 11.70 12.05 9.89
CA THR A 29 12.12 13.29 9.22
C THR A 29 13.42 12.99 8.50
N LEU A 30 13.35 12.60 7.23
CA LEU A 30 14.34 12.77 6.14
C LEU A 30 13.58 12.28 4.89
N LEU A 31 13.18 13.11 3.93
CA LEU A 31 14.12 13.72 3.00
C LEU A 31 13.55 15.04 2.47
N SER A 32 14.34 16.08 2.69
CA SER A 32 14.40 17.28 1.88
C SER A 32 14.75 16.88 0.44
N GLY A 33 13.93 17.31 -0.52
CA GLY A 33 14.24 17.27 -1.95
C GLY A 33 14.06 18.66 -2.54
N SER A 34 15.14 19.44 -2.55
CA SER A 34 15.18 20.76 -3.18
C SER A 34 14.89 20.69 -4.69
N PRO A 35 14.36 21.77 -5.30
CA PRO A 35 13.67 21.72 -6.58
C PRO A 35 14.60 22.06 -7.76
N GLY A 36 14.72 21.16 -8.72
CA GLY A 36 15.48 21.46 -9.94
C GLY A 36 15.82 20.26 -10.81
N GLU A 37 14.84 19.41 -11.11
CA GLU A 37 14.98 18.40 -12.17
C GLU A 37 13.56 18.22 -12.73
N GLN A 38 13.39 18.08 -14.05
CA GLN A 38 12.08 17.85 -14.65
C GLN A 38 11.41 16.67 -13.96
N ARG A 39 10.49 16.94 -13.03
CA ARG A 39 10.08 15.98 -11.98
C ARG A 39 9.49 14.74 -12.63
N ASP A 40 10.31 13.71 -12.76
CA ASP A 40 9.81 12.38 -13.01
C ASP A 40 8.94 12.00 -11.82
N VAL A 41 7.79 11.41 -12.12
CA VAL A 41 6.87 11.02 -11.05
C VAL A 41 7.54 9.84 -10.36
N THR A 42 7.88 9.99 -9.08
CA THR A 42 8.47 8.88 -8.34
C THR A 42 7.45 7.75 -8.13
N LEU A 43 7.91 6.52 -7.90
CA LEU A 43 7.02 5.38 -7.63
C LEU A 43 6.08 5.67 -6.46
N GLN A 44 6.60 6.24 -5.38
CA GLN A 44 5.80 6.58 -4.20
C GLN A 44 4.73 7.62 -4.54
N GLU A 45 5.08 8.72 -5.23
CA GLU A 45 4.10 9.72 -5.66
C GLU A 45 3.04 9.14 -6.60
N ALA A 46 3.43 8.21 -7.49
CA ALA A 46 2.49 7.52 -8.37
C ALA A 46 1.48 6.69 -7.56
N ILE A 47 1.94 5.92 -6.58
CA ILE A 47 1.10 5.10 -5.71
C ILE A 47 0.17 5.99 -4.89
N GLU A 48 0.69 7.02 -4.22
CA GLU A 48 -0.11 7.96 -3.42
C GLU A 48 -1.18 8.66 -4.27
N THR A 49 -0.81 9.10 -5.47
CA THR A 49 -1.74 9.73 -6.42
C THR A 49 -2.86 8.77 -6.80
N LEU A 50 -2.54 7.54 -7.22
CA LEU A 50 -3.57 6.57 -7.62
C LEU A 50 -4.40 6.09 -6.43
N ASN A 51 -3.79 5.88 -5.26
CA ASN A 51 -4.47 5.45 -4.04
C ASN A 51 -5.51 6.47 -3.56
N THR A 52 -5.27 7.76 -3.79
CA THR A 52 -6.22 8.84 -3.48
C THR A 52 -7.54 8.70 -4.26
N TYR A 53 -7.50 8.26 -5.53
CA TYR A 53 -8.68 8.16 -6.39
C TYR A 53 -9.25 6.72 -6.48
N TRP A 54 -8.38 5.72 -6.37
CA TRP A 54 -8.66 4.30 -6.50
C TRP A 54 -8.01 3.50 -5.37
N PRO A 55 -8.48 3.66 -4.12
CA PRO A 55 -7.91 2.94 -2.97
C PRO A 55 -8.11 1.42 -3.07
N HIS A 56 -9.15 1.00 -3.80
CA HIS A 56 -9.39 -0.42 -4.07
C HIS A 56 -8.30 -1.06 -4.91
N LEU A 57 -7.48 -0.28 -5.65
CA LEU A 57 -6.36 -0.79 -6.43
C LEU A 57 -5.19 -1.22 -5.54
N PHE A 58 -4.97 -0.49 -4.44
CA PHE A 58 -3.87 -0.68 -3.49
C PHE A 58 -4.42 -0.82 -2.07
N PRO A 59 -5.05 -1.97 -1.73
CA PRO A 59 -5.55 -2.20 -0.38
C PRO A 59 -4.37 -2.13 0.58
N PHE A 60 -4.48 -1.27 1.60
CA PHE A 60 -3.41 -1.00 2.58
C PHE A 60 -2.10 -0.46 1.95
N GLY A 61 -2.15 0.09 0.74
CA GLY A 61 -0.97 0.59 0.02
C GLY A 61 -0.09 -0.51 -0.59
N ILE A 62 -0.57 -1.75 -0.63
CA ILE A 62 0.18 -2.90 -1.15
C ILE A 62 0.03 -2.98 -2.67
N LEU A 63 1.16 -3.12 -3.37
CA LEU A 63 1.19 -3.39 -4.82
C LEU A 63 0.69 -4.81 -5.10
N ARG A 64 -0.13 -4.96 -6.13
CA ARG A 64 -0.63 -6.25 -6.60
C ARG A 64 -0.68 -6.29 -8.12
N PRO A 65 -0.68 -7.47 -8.74
CA PRO A 65 -0.84 -7.59 -10.18
C PRO A 65 -2.14 -6.96 -10.67
N MET A 66 -2.02 -5.99 -11.56
CA MET A 66 -3.13 -5.32 -12.19
C MET A 66 -3.46 -5.97 -13.53
N ALA A 67 -4.70 -5.79 -14.00
CA ALA A 67 -5.08 -6.12 -15.37
C ALA A 67 -4.19 -5.36 -16.37
N LEU A 68 -3.86 -5.96 -17.52
CA LEU A 68 -3.09 -5.28 -18.58
C LEU A 68 -3.80 -4.03 -19.09
N ASP A 69 -5.12 -4.08 -19.12
CA ASP A 69 -5.99 -3.00 -19.56
C ASP A 69 -6.19 -1.90 -18.49
N ILE A 70 -5.51 -1.98 -17.34
CA ILE A 70 -5.77 -1.08 -16.21
C ILE A 70 -5.64 0.40 -16.58
N THR A 71 -4.75 0.74 -17.53
CA THR A 71 -4.59 2.12 -18.00
C THR A 71 -5.86 2.64 -18.69
N GLU A 72 -6.47 1.84 -19.56
CA GLU A 72 -7.70 2.21 -20.26
C GLU A 72 -8.87 2.30 -19.28
N GLN A 73 -8.97 1.33 -18.38
CA GLN A 73 -10.00 1.32 -17.35
C GLN A 73 -9.93 2.52 -16.40
N LEU A 74 -8.72 2.89 -15.96
CA LEU A 74 -8.50 4.09 -15.16
C LEU A 74 -8.87 5.36 -15.94
N LEU A 75 -8.55 5.42 -17.24
CA LEU A 75 -8.88 6.56 -18.08
C LEU A 75 -10.39 6.70 -18.29
N ALA A 76 -11.09 5.60 -18.56
CA ALA A 76 -12.55 5.57 -18.68
C ALA A 76 -13.24 5.95 -17.35
N ASN A 77 -12.76 5.40 -16.23
CA ASN A 77 -13.26 5.73 -14.90
C ASN A 77 -13.04 7.21 -14.56
N LYS A 78 -11.88 7.76 -14.92
CA LYS A 78 -11.55 9.17 -14.76
C LYS A 78 -12.49 10.08 -15.56
N GLN A 79 -12.79 9.74 -16.81
CA GLN A 79 -13.77 10.48 -17.62
C GLN A 79 -15.17 10.43 -17.00
N ARG A 80 -15.60 9.25 -16.55
CA ARG A 80 -16.90 9.05 -15.89
C ARG A 80 -17.03 9.84 -14.58
N ARG A 81 -15.98 9.90 -13.76
CA ARG A 81 -15.94 10.63 -12.49
C ARG A 81 -15.53 12.10 -12.62
N LYS A 82 -15.17 12.55 -13.83
CA LYS A 82 -14.65 13.91 -14.13
C LYS A 82 -13.53 14.33 -13.17
N LEU A 83 -12.57 13.43 -12.91
CA LEU A 83 -11.48 13.73 -11.98
C LEU A 83 -10.59 14.86 -12.52
N THR A 84 -10.05 15.65 -11.60
CA THR A 84 -9.10 16.75 -11.88
C THR A 84 -7.72 16.26 -12.34
N LEU A 85 -7.48 14.95 -12.32
CA LEU A 85 -6.22 14.35 -12.74
C LEU A 85 -6.03 14.40 -14.26
N THR A 86 -4.93 14.97 -14.73
CA THR A 86 -4.61 15.02 -16.16
C THR A 86 -4.37 13.62 -16.74
N PRO A 87 -4.89 13.26 -17.94
CA PRO A 87 -4.67 11.94 -18.54
C PRO A 87 -3.19 11.58 -18.69
N LYS A 88 -2.36 12.54 -19.11
CA LYS A 88 -0.92 12.35 -19.25
C LYS A 88 -0.26 11.99 -17.92
N ARG A 89 -0.70 12.60 -16.82
CA ARG A 89 -0.18 12.32 -15.48
C ARG A 89 -0.62 10.93 -15.02
N LEU A 90 -1.88 10.56 -15.27
CA LEU A 90 -2.40 9.23 -14.98
C LEU A 90 -1.57 8.14 -15.69
N THR A 91 -1.39 8.25 -17.01
CA THR A 91 -0.60 7.27 -17.78
C THR A 91 0.83 7.20 -17.28
N ARG A 92 1.47 8.33 -16.98
CA ARG A 92 2.83 8.34 -16.40
C ARG A 92 2.89 7.63 -15.06
N CYS A 93 1.96 7.91 -14.13
CA CYS A 93 1.91 7.23 -12.84
C CYS A 93 1.79 5.70 -13.01
N VAL A 94 0.88 5.27 -13.89
CA VAL A 94 0.68 3.84 -14.17
C VAL A 94 1.95 3.23 -14.77
N SER A 95 2.55 3.86 -15.77
CA SER A 95 3.79 3.38 -16.38
C SER A 95 4.93 3.26 -15.37
N VAL A 96 5.10 4.23 -14.47
CA VAL A 96 6.12 4.17 -13.41
C VAL A 96 5.89 2.98 -12.49
N ILE A 97 4.64 2.73 -12.09
CA ILE A 97 4.31 1.58 -11.24
C ILE A 97 4.57 0.27 -11.97
N LEU A 98 4.07 0.10 -13.20
CA LEU A 98 4.22 -1.13 -13.96
C LEU A 98 5.68 -1.47 -14.29
N ASN A 99 6.53 -0.46 -14.51
CA ASN A 99 7.96 -0.64 -14.77
C ASN A 99 8.80 -0.72 -13.49
N SER A 100 8.20 -0.59 -12.31
CA SER A 100 8.96 -0.65 -11.06
C SER A 100 9.34 -2.08 -10.69
N VAL A 101 10.55 -2.24 -10.16
CA VAL A 101 11.04 -3.54 -9.65
C VAL A 101 10.12 -4.07 -8.55
N ALA A 102 9.60 -3.19 -7.69
CA ALA A 102 8.67 -3.55 -6.62
C ALA A 102 7.36 -4.16 -7.17
N TYR A 103 6.83 -3.62 -8.28
CA TYR A 103 5.66 -4.19 -8.94
C TYR A 103 5.97 -5.49 -9.67
N GLN A 104 7.09 -5.55 -10.40
CA GLN A 104 7.51 -6.76 -11.10
C GLN A 104 7.69 -7.94 -10.13
N ALA A 105 8.19 -7.69 -8.92
CA ALA A 105 8.28 -8.70 -7.87
C ALA A 105 6.91 -9.28 -7.43
N THR A 106 5.80 -8.59 -7.72
CA THR A 106 4.44 -9.09 -7.45
C THR A 106 3.91 -10.00 -8.55
N LEU A 107 4.51 -10.00 -9.74
CA LEU A 107 4.08 -10.77 -10.91
C LEU A 107 4.50 -12.25 -10.79
N MET A 108 4.02 -12.93 -9.75
CA MET A 108 4.27 -14.35 -9.59
C MET A 108 3.42 -15.17 -10.56
N PRO A 109 3.96 -16.25 -11.16
CA PRO A 109 3.18 -17.20 -11.95
C PRO A 109 1.95 -17.69 -11.18
N ALA A 110 0.82 -17.80 -11.88
CA ALA A 110 -0.48 -18.17 -11.31
C ALA A 110 -1.11 -17.16 -10.33
N ALA A 111 -0.53 -15.96 -10.16
CA ALA A 111 -1.24 -14.88 -9.45
C ALA A 111 -2.43 -14.35 -10.26
N LEU A 112 -3.48 -13.93 -9.58
CA LEU A 112 -4.64 -13.28 -10.21
C LEU A 112 -4.34 -11.80 -10.48
N ARG A 113 -4.70 -11.34 -11.68
CA ARG A 113 -4.74 -9.93 -12.05
C ARG A 113 -6.05 -9.33 -11.60
N TYR A 114 -5.95 -8.18 -10.93
CA TYR A 114 -7.10 -7.48 -10.40
C TYR A 114 -7.45 -6.27 -11.25
N ASP A 115 -8.74 -6.07 -11.40
CA ASP A 115 -9.32 -4.88 -12.00
C ASP A 115 -9.34 -3.68 -11.03
N LEU A 116 -9.73 -2.50 -11.54
CA LEU A 116 -9.95 -1.24 -10.84
C LEU A 116 -10.93 -1.37 -9.65
N PHE A 117 -11.84 -2.34 -9.71
CA PHE A 117 -12.78 -2.67 -8.64
C PHE A 117 -12.30 -3.83 -7.74
N GLY A 118 -11.08 -4.32 -7.96
CA GLY A 118 -10.54 -5.48 -7.24
C GLY A 118 -11.15 -6.82 -7.66
N GLN A 119 -11.77 -6.89 -8.84
CA GLN A 119 -12.30 -8.14 -9.38
C GLN A 119 -11.18 -8.93 -10.09
N PRO A 120 -11.09 -10.25 -9.89
CA PRO A 120 -10.12 -11.08 -10.59
C PRO A 120 -10.48 -11.18 -12.08
N GLN A 121 -9.60 -10.73 -12.97
CA GLN A 121 -9.85 -10.74 -14.42
C GLN A 121 -9.17 -11.93 -15.12
N ALA A 122 -7.89 -12.18 -14.83
CA ALA A 122 -7.09 -13.20 -15.52
C ALA A 122 -5.94 -13.71 -14.64
N LEU A 123 -5.43 -14.90 -14.93
CA LEU A 123 -4.22 -15.45 -14.29
C LEU A 123 -2.96 -14.96 -15.01
N ILE A 124 -1.89 -14.71 -14.25
CA ILE A 124 -0.55 -14.53 -14.81
C ILE A 124 -0.05 -15.89 -15.31
N THR A 125 0.09 -16.01 -16.62
CA THR A 125 0.68 -17.17 -17.27
C THR A 125 2.20 -17.17 -17.14
N GLN A 126 2.82 -18.36 -17.09
CA GLN A 126 4.25 -18.56 -16.78
C GLN A 126 5.24 -17.77 -17.66
N TRP A 127 4.84 -17.31 -18.85
CA TRP A 127 5.69 -16.58 -19.79
C TRP A 127 5.78 -15.07 -19.52
N GLU A 128 5.08 -14.56 -18.51
CA GLU A 128 5.08 -13.14 -18.10
C GLU A 128 5.97 -12.87 -16.86
N SER A 129 6.78 -13.84 -16.42
CA SER A 129 7.60 -13.77 -15.20
C SER A 129 9.08 -13.56 -15.46
#